data_AF-A0A378H3D3-F1
#
_entry.id   AF-A0A378H3D3-F1
#
_cell.length_a   1.000
_cell.length_b   1.000
_cell.length_c   1.000
_cell.angle_alpha   90.00
_cell.angle_beta   90.00
_cell.angle_gamma   90.00
#
_symmetry.space_group_name_H-M   'P 1'
#
loop_
_entity.id
_entity.type
_entity.pdbx_description
1 polymer ?
#
loop_
_entity_poly.entity_id
_entity_poly.type
_entity_poly.pdbx_seq_one_letter_code
_entity_poly.pdbx_strand_id
1 'polypeptide(L)'
;MLDAHEWKSGVVPTPSQHNGFYVEKTALNVAFAQDGRHLHPVTFRVVGDADRFMHVMAEYGLCTRRQGSTSACHTIALEPA
;
A
#
# COMPACT_ATOMS: atom_id res chain seq x y z
N MET A 1 -7.39 0.04 -6.42
CA MET A 1 -7.55 1.10 -5.40
C MET A 1 -8.95 0.97 -4.83
N LEU A 2 -9.13 1.28 -3.55
CA LEU A 2 -10.41 1.20 -2.85
C LEU A 2 -10.88 2.60 -2.46
N ASP A 3 -12.18 2.85 -2.43
CA ASP A 3 -12.71 4.07 -1.82
C ASP A 3 -12.68 3.99 -0.28
N ALA A 4 -13.04 5.09 0.39
CA ALA A 4 -12.97 5.19 1.85
C ALA A 4 -13.91 4.20 2.57
N HIS A 5 -15.07 3.89 1.99
CA HIS A 5 -16.01 2.92 2.57
C HIS A 5 -15.48 1.49 2.40
N GLU A 6 -15.04 1.14 1.20
CA GLU A 6 -14.41 -0.15 0.91
C GLU A 6 -13.16 -0.38 1.77
N TRP A 7 -12.31 0.64 1.92
CA TRP A 7 -11.13 0.58 2.76
C TRP A 7 -11.48 0.30 4.22
N LYS A 8 -12.44 1.06 4.78
CA LYS A 8 -12.89 0.92 6.18
C LYS A 8 -13.55 -0.42 6.47
N SER A 9 -14.17 -1.06 5.48
CA SER A 9 -14.77 -2.39 5.65
C SER A 9 -13.76 -3.45 6.10
N GLY A 10 -12.46 -3.22 5.88
CA GLY A 10 -11.40 -4.17 6.20
C GLY A 10 -11.33 -5.37 5.25
N VAL A 11 -12.33 -5.56 4.38
CA VAL A 11 -12.34 -6.62 3.38
C VAL A 11 -11.24 -6.34 2.37
N VAL A 12 -10.36 -7.32 2.17
CA VAL A 12 -9.33 -7.29 1.14
C VAL A 12 -9.80 -8.17 0.01
N PRO A 13 -10.05 -7.62 -1.19
CA PRO A 13 -10.45 -8.44 -2.32
C PRO A 13 -9.37 -9.47 -2.64
N THR A 14 -9.77 -10.68 -3.01
CA THR A 14 -8.82 -11.72 -3.43
C THR A 14 -8.30 -11.37 -4.83
N PRO A 15 -6.98 -11.15 -5.01
CA PRO A 15 -6.43 -10.89 -6.33
C PRO A 15 -6.47 -12.15 -7.19
N SER A 16 -6.72 -12.01 -8.49
CA SER A 16 -6.77 -13.13 -9.44
C SER A 16 -5.45 -13.87 -9.61
N GLN A 17 -4.32 -13.23 -9.27
CA GLN A 17 -2.97 -13.76 -9.47
C GLN A 17 -2.23 -14.10 -8.16
N HIS A 18 -2.94 -14.30 -7.04
CA HIS A 18 -2.40 -14.59 -5.70
C HIS A 18 -1.54 -13.49 -5.06
N ASN A 19 -0.90 -12.63 -5.86
CA ASN A 19 -0.20 -11.42 -5.44
C ASN A 19 -1.00 -10.18 -5.86
N GLY A 20 -1.04 -9.17 -5.01
CA GLY A 20 -1.68 -7.90 -5.33
C GLY A 20 -1.58 -6.91 -4.18
N PHE A 21 -1.91 -5.65 -4.44
CA PHE A 21 -1.98 -4.64 -3.38
C PHE A 21 -3.15 -3.69 -3.58
N TYR A 22 -3.66 -3.20 -2.46
CA TYR A 22 -4.75 -2.25 -2.40
C TYR A 22 -4.32 -1.05 -1.57
N VAL A 23 -4.80 0.13 -1.98
CA VAL A 23 -4.57 1.42 -1.32
C VAL A 23 -5.85 2.21 -1.37
N GLU A 24 -6.09 3.01 -0.34
CA GLU A 24 -7.22 3.94 -0.29
C GLU A 24 -6.97 5.11 -1.26
N LYS A 25 -7.95 5.37 -2.13
CA LYS A 25 -7.81 6.30 -3.25
C LYS A 25 -7.53 7.73 -2.78
N THR A 26 -8.20 8.18 -1.73
CA THR A 26 -8.04 9.54 -1.22
C THR A 26 -6.68 9.70 -0.56
N ALA A 27 -6.27 8.77 0.29
CA ALA A 27 -4.96 8.73 0.92
C ALA A 27 -3.84 8.77 -0.11
N LEU A 28 -3.94 7.98 -1.20
CA LEU A 28 -2.94 8.03 -2.27
C LEU A 28 -2.91 9.40 -2.95
N ASN A 29 -4.06 9.98 -3.25
CA ASN A 29 -4.13 11.27 -3.94
C ASN A 29 -3.58 12.44 -3.10
N VAL A 30 -3.74 12.40 -1.78
CA VAL A 30 -3.21 13.46 -0.89
C VAL A 30 -1.78 13.19 -0.45
N ALA A 31 -1.29 11.96 -0.59
CA ALA A 31 0.08 11.59 -0.23
C ALA A 31 1.12 12.24 -1.15
N PHE A 32 0.77 12.62 -2.38
CA PHE A 32 1.70 13.20 -3.33
C PHE A 32 1.30 14.63 -3.72
N ALA A 33 2.28 15.51 -3.82
CA ALA A 33 2.11 16.83 -4.42
C ALA A 33 1.95 16.71 -5.94
N GLN A 34 1.49 17.78 -6.59
CA GLN A 34 1.37 17.84 -8.05
C GLN A 34 2.71 17.67 -8.79
N ASP A 35 3.82 18.00 -8.12
CA ASP A 35 5.18 17.81 -8.63
C ASP A 35 5.74 16.39 -8.38
N GLY A 36 4.94 15.48 -7.81
CA GLY A 36 5.32 14.10 -7.54
C GLY A 36 6.07 13.87 -6.23
N ARG A 37 6.32 14.91 -5.42
CA ARG A 37 6.91 14.74 -4.09
C ARG A 37 5.98 13.99 -3.15
N HIS A 38 6.52 13.01 -2.43
CA HIS A 38 5.81 12.27 -1.40
C HIS A 38 5.75 13.10 -0.10
N LEU A 39 4.55 13.49 0.33
CA LEU A 39 4.30 14.39 1.46
C LEU A 39 3.84 13.66 2.73
N HIS A 40 3.03 12.61 2.58
CA HIS A 40 2.41 11.92 3.71
C HIS A 40 2.52 10.41 3.54
N PRO A 41 2.76 9.65 4.64
CA PRO A 41 2.77 8.20 4.56
C PRO A 41 1.47 7.64 4.00
N VAL A 42 1.57 6.65 3.12
CA VAL A 42 0.40 5.95 2.56
C VAL A 42 0.46 4.47 2.87
N THR A 43 -0.68 3.92 3.28
CA THR A 43 -0.77 2.51 3.70
C THR A 43 -1.28 1.64 2.57
N PHE A 44 -0.54 0.57 2.29
CA PHE A 44 -0.90 -0.50 1.37
C PHE A 44 -1.32 -1.76 2.14
N ARG A 45 -2.35 -2.43 1.65
CA ARG A 45 -2.68 -3.82 1.99
C ARG A 45 -2.15 -4.72 0.88
N VAL A 46 -1.12 -5.51 1.17
CA VAL A 46 -0.45 -6.39 0.21
C VAL A 46 -0.88 -7.83 0.46
N VAL A 47 -1.42 -8.48 -0.57
CA VAL A 47 -1.79 -9.90 -0.56
C VAL A 47 -0.68 -10.68 -1.26
N GLY A 48 -0.26 -11.79 -0.67
CA GLY A 48 0.83 -12.62 -1.18
C GLY A 48 2.19 -12.11 -0.72
N ASP A 49 3.16 -12.05 -1.63
CA ASP A 49 4.56 -11.78 -1.31
C ASP A 49 4.83 -10.29 -1.01
N ALA A 50 4.75 -9.96 0.29
CA ALA A 50 5.05 -8.62 0.80
C ALA A 50 6.53 -8.24 0.76
N ASP A 51 7.43 -9.22 0.88
CA ASP A 51 8.88 -8.96 0.82
C ASP A 51 9.29 -8.56 -0.60
N ARG A 52 8.75 -9.23 -1.61
CA ARG A 52 8.95 -8.84 -3.02
C ARG A 52 8.38 -7.45 -3.31
N PHE A 53 7.20 -7.11 -2.77
CA PHE A 53 6.66 -5.76 -2.89
C PHE A 53 7.62 -4.72 -2.30
N MET A 54 8.06 -4.89 -1.05
CA MET A 54 8.96 -3.95 -0.38
C MET A 54 10.31 -3.83 -1.12
N HIS A 55 10.83 -4.94 -1.63
CA HIS A 55 12.06 -4.96 -2.41
C HIS A 55 11.94 -4.13 -3.69
N VAL A 56 10.87 -4.32 -4.47
CA VAL A 56 10.64 -3.54 -5.69
C VAL A 56 10.48 -2.06 -5.37
N MET A 57 9.76 -1.69 -4.30
CA MET A 57 9.65 -0.27 -3.90
C MET A 57 11.03 0.33 -3.59
N ALA A 58 11.90 -0.41 -2.89
CA ALA A 58 13.25 0.04 -2.59
C ALA A 58 14.13 0.24 -3.84
N GLU A 59 13.94 -0.55 -4.91
CA GLU A 59 14.63 -0.36 -6.20
C GLU A 59 14.32 1.00 -6.84
N TYR A 60 13.14 1.57 -6.56
CA TYR A 60 12.73 2.90 -7.00
C TYR A 60 13.04 4.01 -5.97
N GLY A 61 13.84 3.71 -4.95
CA GLY A 61 14.18 4.66 -3.89
C GLY A 61 13.02 4.96 -2.93
N LEU A 62 11.99 4.12 -2.91
CA LEU A 62 10.83 4.30 -2.05
C LEU A 62 10.99 3.56 -0.72
N CYS A 63 10.87 4.30 0.38
CA CYS A 63 10.99 3.74 1.72
C CYS A 63 9.69 3.07 2.16
N THR A 64 9.77 1.79 2.55
CA THR A 64 8.61 1.05 3.07
C THR A 64 8.86 0.52 4.47
N ARG A 65 7.78 0.44 5.26
CA ARG A 65 7.78 -0.12 6.62
C ARG A 65 6.59 -1.04 6.80
N ARG A 66 6.85 -2.30 7.12
CA ARG A 66 5.79 -3.25 7.49
C ARG A 66 5.20 -2.86 8.86
N GLN A 67 3.89 -2.62 8.89
CA GLN A 67 3.16 -2.27 10.11
C GLN A 67 2.56 -3.49 10.80
N GLY A 68 2.21 -4.52 10.04
CA GLY A 68 1.57 -5.71 10.58
C GLY A 68 1.20 -6.72 9.50
N SER A 69 0.69 -7.86 9.91
CA SER A 69 0.27 -8.93 9.01
C SER A 69 -0.92 -9.67 9.60
N THR A 70 -1.87 -10.00 8.74
CA THR A 70 -3.02 -10.86 9.04
C THR A 70 -2.99 -12.08 8.12
N SER A 71 -3.91 -13.02 8.31
CA SER A 71 -4.09 -14.14 7.38
C SER A 71 -4.52 -13.72 5.97
N ALA A 72 -5.08 -12.51 5.81
CA ALA A 72 -5.57 -12.00 4.54
C ALA A 72 -4.56 -11.11 3.80
N CYS A 73 -3.75 -10.33 4.52
CA CYS A 73 -2.78 -9.41 3.90
C CYS A 73 -1.69 -8.93 4.88
N HIS A 74 -0.65 -8.34 4.32
CA HIS A 74 0.36 -7.55 5.02
C HIS A 74 0.01 -6.07 4.92
N THR A 75 0.15 -5.32 6.00
CA THR A 75 -0.02 -3.87 6.02
C THR A 75 1.36 -3.21 5.94
N ILE A 76 1.57 -2.38 4.94
CA ILE A 76 2.86 -1.75 4.63
C ILE A 76 2.64 -0.25 4.46
N ALA A 77 3.38 0.57 5.21
CA ALA A 77 3.46 2.00 4.96
C ALA A 77 4.54 2.28 3.92
N LEU A 78 4.22 3.11 2.95
CA LEU A 78 5.17 3.86 2.16
C LEU A 78 5.42 5.18 2.89
N GLU A 79 6.67 5.47 3.24
CA GLU A 79 7.05 6.66 4.00
C GLU A 79 7.63 7.72 3.05
N PRO A 80 7.45 9.02 3.32
CA PRO A 80 8.18 10.09 2.65
C PRO A 80 9.70 9.89 2.76
N ALA A 81 10.41 10.26 1.70
CA ALA A 81 11.87 10.19 1.62
C ALA A 81 12.54 11.30 2.43
#